data_AF-A0A3M8FSM3-F1
#
_entry.id   AF-A0A3M8FSM3-F1
#
_cell.length_a   1.000
_cell.length_b   1.000
_cell.length_c   1.000
_cell.angle_alpha   90.00
_cell.angle_beta   90.00
_cell.angle_gamma   90.00
#
_symmetry.space_group_name_H-M   'P 1'
#
loop_
_entity.id
_entity.type
_entity.pdbx_description
1 polymer ?
#
loop_
_entity_poly.entity_id
_entity_poly.type
_entity_poly.pdbx_seq_one_letter_code
_entity_poly.pdbx_strand_id
1 'polypeptide(L)'
;MTRLKSRYRTIAGSTPSDARPGRPGGSMMPGRTQKAMLSFAVFDSTGPAGEWSTADSHVFGQDEVPVPAEVRAEPGRIVCEKHSAEAAGLATIFPPVDESSGCPLFLQTCLLPERDEPYLLSLELARQRIMTLFNKLEDWSLTDLPIDHPAMAAIDGARQAFTKALVSHRLNRGGDGSYSAEADRLSREALELALKASGALVAAQTERALPDRVSGATYANAVGKDLSEGPLSGPAVKSPNDTGLVLPVKPAVSVGLNPVQFSEPLQKLVTDGCDFVALPTRWRDMEPDEGKYSFGPTDRWIEWAVRHAKMPVSAGPVVDLGRSNVPDWLYIWEHDYETLREVVYEHVKNVITRYRRTVPRWTVLSGLNRNENFQLSFEQMMDLTRMTMLLARKLHPQGKMQIEVLHPFSGEPGHRPRSLPGALYAEMVQQAGIGVDAWAVRLELDRPRPGMMRRDLMALSSALDRYALLDRPIAVTAVSRAQEPGAAEMNEDDAIWLRKAMELVVSKPSVMSFVWQEQELPPGAKGPMPGSLIDATGQPKPAIRHAIALRKSVQSGDAVATGTSAEAANA
;
A
#
# COMPACT_ATOMS: atom_id res chain seq x y z
N MET A 1 23.99 -39.01 -31.58
CA MET A 1 23.95 -40.48 -31.41
C MET A 1 23.35 -40.79 -30.05
N THR A 2 22.38 -41.65 -29.76
CA THR A 2 21.45 -42.50 -30.52
C THR A 2 20.51 -43.08 -29.45
N ARG A 3 19.17 -42.94 -29.64
CA ARG A 3 18.03 -43.79 -29.18
C ARG A 3 17.82 -44.01 -27.65
N LEU A 4 16.69 -43.73 -26.99
CA LEU A 4 15.23 -43.85 -27.23
C LEU A 4 14.67 -45.29 -27.06
N LYS A 5 13.51 -45.37 -26.35
CA LYS A 5 12.54 -46.48 -26.20
C LYS A 5 12.80 -47.46 -25.03
N SER A 6 11.83 -48.05 -24.34
CA SER A 6 10.35 -48.06 -24.29
C SER A 6 10.01 -49.31 -23.45
N ARG A 7 9.00 -49.28 -22.57
CA ARG A 7 8.29 -50.50 -22.18
C ARG A 7 6.78 -50.26 -22.15
N TYR A 8 6.14 -50.63 -23.26
CA TYR A 8 4.74 -51.05 -23.30
C TYR A 8 4.73 -52.56 -23.60
N ARG A 9 3.90 -53.32 -22.90
CA ARG A 9 3.56 -54.70 -23.26
C ARG A 9 2.04 -54.87 -23.18
N THR A 10 1.44 -55.05 -24.35
CA THR A 10 0.07 -55.48 -24.61
C THR A 10 0.04 -57.01 -24.65
N ILE A 11 -1.01 -57.65 -24.14
CA ILE A 11 -1.44 -59.00 -24.55
C ILE A 11 -2.98 -58.99 -24.70
N ALA A 12 -3.45 -59.26 -25.93
CA ALA A 12 -4.81 -59.66 -26.32
C ALA A 12 -5.02 -61.15 -25.99
N GLY A 13 -6.19 -61.80 -25.93
CA GLY A 13 -7.59 -61.51 -26.24
C GLY A 13 -8.30 -62.88 -26.39
N SER A 14 -9.58 -63.01 -26.05
CA SER A 14 -10.50 -64.06 -26.56
C SER A 14 -11.97 -63.72 -26.22
N THR A 15 -12.88 -64.01 -27.15
CA THR A 15 -14.33 -63.72 -27.23
C THR A 15 -15.14 -65.04 -27.31
N PRO A 16 -16.48 -65.09 -27.52
CA PRO A 16 -17.63 -64.37 -26.92
C PRO A 16 -18.83 -65.30 -26.53
N SER A 17 -19.78 -64.88 -25.69
CA SER A 17 -21.26 -64.87 -25.95
C SER A 17 -22.06 -64.51 -24.68
N ASP A 18 -22.98 -63.57 -24.82
CA ASP A 18 -24.42 -63.71 -24.52
C ASP A 18 -25.08 -62.35 -24.27
N ALA A 19 -26.13 -62.11 -25.06
CA ALA A 19 -26.87 -60.88 -25.20
C ALA A 19 -27.90 -60.68 -24.08
N ARG A 20 -28.14 -59.42 -23.69
CA ARG A 20 -29.43 -58.88 -23.21
C ARG A 20 -29.48 -57.34 -23.37
N PRO A 21 -30.66 -56.72 -23.52
CA PRO A 21 -30.83 -55.51 -24.34
C PRO A 21 -30.95 -54.19 -23.56
N GLY A 22 -30.47 -53.11 -24.19
CA GLY A 22 -31.14 -51.80 -24.31
C GLY A 22 -31.23 -50.88 -23.08
N ARG A 23 -30.37 -49.86 -23.03
CA ARG A 23 -30.70 -48.54 -22.44
C ARG A 23 -30.30 -47.44 -23.45
N PRO A 24 -31.15 -46.41 -23.67
CA PRO A 24 -30.93 -45.42 -24.72
C PRO A 24 -29.81 -44.46 -24.36
N GLY A 25 -29.03 -44.08 -25.37
CA GLY A 25 -27.81 -43.27 -25.26
C GLY A 25 -28.05 -41.88 -24.67
N GLY A 26 -27.27 -41.55 -23.65
CA GLY A 26 -27.04 -40.18 -23.23
C GLY A 26 -26.04 -39.53 -24.17
N SER A 27 -26.51 -38.56 -24.94
CA SER A 27 -25.67 -37.61 -25.67
C SER A 27 -24.76 -36.87 -24.68
N MET A 28 -23.45 -37.12 -24.77
CA MET A 28 -22.45 -36.44 -23.97
C MET A 28 -22.22 -35.04 -24.58
N MET A 29 -23.03 -34.07 -24.14
CA MET A 29 -22.75 -32.66 -24.37
C MET A 29 -21.44 -32.27 -23.67
N PRO A 30 -20.58 -31.44 -24.28
CA PRO A 30 -19.40 -30.93 -23.59
C PRO A 30 -19.85 -30.11 -22.38
N GLY A 31 -19.36 -30.47 -21.20
CA GLY A 31 -19.68 -29.83 -19.93
C GLY A 31 -19.41 -28.33 -20.01
N ARG A 32 -20.47 -27.53 -20.00
CA ARG A 32 -20.39 -26.10 -19.77
C ARG A 32 -19.94 -25.95 -18.32
N THR A 33 -18.68 -25.56 -18.10
CA THR A 33 -18.18 -25.22 -16.76
C THR A 33 -19.13 -24.18 -16.19
N GLN A 34 -19.93 -24.56 -15.19
CA GLN A 34 -20.89 -23.65 -14.57
C GLN A 34 -20.05 -22.54 -13.93
N LYS A 35 -20.16 -21.32 -14.48
CA LYS A 35 -19.46 -20.17 -13.92
C LYS A 35 -19.97 -19.95 -12.49
N ALA A 36 -19.04 -19.94 -11.55
CA ALA A 36 -19.32 -19.63 -10.16
C ALA A 36 -19.67 -18.14 -10.04
N MET A 37 -20.71 -17.81 -9.26
CA MET A 37 -21.27 -16.46 -9.21
C MET A 37 -21.45 -15.96 -7.77
N LEU A 38 -20.91 -14.78 -7.49
CA LEU A 38 -21.24 -13.99 -6.30
C LEU A 38 -22.03 -12.76 -6.74
N SER A 39 -23.09 -12.42 -6.01
CA SER A 39 -23.88 -11.22 -6.30
C SER A 39 -24.19 -10.42 -5.05
N PHE A 40 -24.28 -9.10 -5.20
CA PHE A 40 -24.47 -8.16 -4.11
C PHE A 40 -25.58 -7.18 -4.44
N ALA A 41 -26.62 -7.08 -3.62
CA ALA A 41 -27.65 -6.05 -3.73
C ALA A 41 -27.06 -4.70 -3.31
N VAL A 42 -27.38 -3.66 -4.10
CA VAL A 42 -26.93 -2.28 -3.89
C VAL A 42 -28.11 -1.32 -3.96
N PHE A 43 -28.08 -0.29 -3.11
CA PHE A 43 -29.14 0.69 -2.95
C PHE A 43 -28.59 2.11 -3.09
N ASP A 44 -29.41 3.01 -3.63
CA ASP A 44 -29.24 4.45 -3.59
C ASP A 44 -30.26 5.10 -2.61
N SER A 45 -30.36 6.43 -2.61
CA SER A 45 -31.27 7.16 -1.72
C SER A 45 -32.76 6.94 -2.01
N THR A 46 -33.10 6.32 -3.15
CA THR A 46 -34.47 6.11 -3.62
C THR A 46 -34.91 4.65 -3.65
N GLY A 47 -33.98 3.70 -3.56
CA GLY A 47 -34.28 2.27 -3.58
C GLY A 47 -33.09 1.45 -4.12
N PRO A 48 -33.34 0.28 -4.74
CA PRO A 48 -32.31 -0.46 -5.45
C PRO A 48 -31.63 0.42 -6.51
N ALA A 49 -30.30 0.47 -6.51
CA ALA A 49 -29.57 1.44 -7.32
C ALA A 49 -29.75 1.17 -8.82
N GLY A 50 -30.15 2.18 -9.60
CA GLY A 50 -30.30 2.05 -11.05
C GLY A 50 -28.95 1.85 -11.77
N GLU A 51 -27.93 2.55 -11.31
CA GLU A 51 -26.54 2.46 -11.80
C GLU A 51 -25.58 2.35 -10.60
N TRP A 52 -24.49 1.59 -10.77
CA TRP A 52 -23.44 1.48 -9.77
C TRP A 52 -22.06 1.42 -10.42
N SER A 53 -21.12 2.21 -9.93
CA SER A 53 -19.74 2.17 -10.43
C SER A 53 -19.03 0.93 -9.91
N THR A 54 -18.47 0.13 -10.81
CA THR A 54 -17.58 -1.00 -10.50
C THR A 54 -16.12 -0.68 -10.80
N ALA A 55 -15.80 0.61 -11.00
CA ALA A 55 -14.42 1.05 -11.17
C ALA A 55 -13.55 0.56 -9.99
N ASP A 56 -12.36 0.06 -10.32
CA ASP A 56 -11.37 -0.48 -9.38
C ASP A 56 -11.85 -1.66 -8.50
N SER A 57 -13.04 -2.20 -8.77
CA SER A 57 -13.58 -3.34 -8.03
C SER A 57 -12.95 -4.65 -8.48
N HIS A 58 -12.68 -5.53 -7.54
CA HIS A 58 -12.11 -6.84 -7.83
C HIS A 58 -12.50 -7.87 -6.78
N VAL A 59 -12.34 -9.14 -7.15
CA VAL A 59 -12.60 -10.29 -6.28
C VAL A 59 -11.29 -10.79 -5.70
N PHE A 60 -11.31 -11.21 -4.44
CA PHE A 60 -10.15 -11.79 -3.75
C PHE A 60 -10.54 -13.06 -2.98
N GLY A 61 -9.56 -13.94 -2.79
CA GLY A 61 -9.70 -15.20 -2.05
C GLY A 61 -9.01 -15.12 -0.69
N GLN A 62 -8.59 -16.28 -0.19
CA GLN A 62 -7.82 -16.36 1.05
C GLN A 62 -6.56 -15.48 1.00
N ASP A 63 -6.20 -14.91 2.16
CA ASP A 63 -5.06 -14.00 2.32
C ASP A 63 -5.09 -12.77 1.39
N GLU A 64 -6.29 -12.43 0.92
CA GLU A 64 -6.58 -11.32 0.00
C GLU A 64 -5.83 -11.43 -1.33
N VAL A 65 -5.54 -12.66 -1.75
CA VAL A 65 -5.00 -12.97 -3.07
C VAL A 65 -6.06 -12.66 -4.13
N PRO A 66 -5.77 -11.83 -5.16
CA PRO A 66 -6.73 -11.54 -6.22
C PRO A 66 -7.19 -12.81 -6.95
N VAL A 67 -8.48 -12.91 -7.18
CA VAL A 67 -9.10 -14.00 -7.94
C VAL A 67 -9.54 -13.46 -9.30
N PRO A 68 -9.14 -14.10 -10.41
CA PRO A 68 -9.63 -13.73 -11.74
C PRO A 68 -11.16 -13.83 -11.80
N ALA A 69 -11.81 -12.68 -11.94
CA ALA A 69 -13.26 -12.56 -12.00
C ALA A 69 -13.68 -11.35 -12.84
N GLU A 70 -14.85 -11.46 -13.49
CA GLU A 70 -15.52 -10.34 -14.15
C GLU A 70 -16.49 -9.69 -13.17
N VAL A 71 -16.30 -8.40 -12.87
CA VAL A 71 -17.17 -7.62 -12.00
C VAL A 71 -18.00 -6.67 -12.85
N ARG A 72 -19.32 -6.77 -12.77
CA ARG A 72 -20.25 -5.91 -13.52
C ARG A 72 -21.38 -5.38 -12.64
N ALA A 73 -21.87 -4.20 -12.97
CA ALA A 73 -23.09 -3.66 -12.39
C ALA A 73 -24.31 -4.04 -13.24
N GLU A 74 -25.37 -4.44 -12.57
CA GLU A 74 -26.72 -4.63 -13.10
C GLU A 74 -27.69 -3.80 -12.23
N PRO A 75 -28.90 -3.47 -12.70
CA PRO A 75 -29.85 -2.71 -11.89
C PRO A 75 -30.10 -3.38 -10.53
N GLY A 76 -29.80 -2.66 -9.45
CA GLY A 76 -29.94 -3.09 -8.07
C GLY A 76 -28.91 -4.10 -7.58
N ARG A 77 -27.92 -4.53 -8.40
CA ARG A 77 -26.92 -5.52 -7.97
C ARG A 77 -25.57 -5.43 -8.67
N ILE A 78 -24.51 -5.84 -7.96
CA ILE A 78 -23.20 -6.15 -8.54
C ILE A 78 -23.11 -7.65 -8.73
N VAL A 79 -22.64 -8.10 -9.89
CA VAL A 79 -22.40 -9.51 -10.21
C VAL A 79 -20.91 -9.74 -10.45
N CYS A 80 -20.38 -10.74 -9.76
CA CYS A 80 -18.99 -11.18 -9.83
C CYS A 80 -18.96 -12.60 -10.38
N GLU A 81 -18.52 -12.77 -11.63
CA GLU A 81 -18.34 -14.10 -12.24
C GLU A 81 -16.90 -14.56 -12.06
N LYS A 82 -16.71 -15.68 -11.36
CA LYS A 82 -15.39 -16.25 -11.05
C LYS A 82 -15.23 -17.63 -11.66
N HIS A 83 -13.98 -18.06 -11.80
CA HIS A 83 -13.63 -19.36 -12.37
C HIS A 83 -13.52 -20.50 -11.35
N SER A 84 -13.50 -20.20 -10.05
CA SER A 84 -13.42 -21.18 -8.95
C SER A 84 -14.69 -21.18 -8.11
N ALA A 85 -15.02 -22.31 -7.47
CA ALA A 85 -16.16 -22.42 -6.57
C ALA A 85 -15.87 -21.97 -5.11
N GLU A 86 -14.63 -21.53 -4.84
CA GLU A 86 -14.14 -21.22 -3.49
C GLU A 86 -14.76 -19.92 -2.94
N ALA A 87 -14.89 -19.82 -1.61
CA ALA A 87 -15.39 -18.59 -1.00
C ALA A 87 -14.48 -17.40 -1.38
N ALA A 88 -15.09 -16.28 -1.74
CA ALA A 88 -14.37 -15.10 -2.20
C ALA A 88 -15.03 -13.81 -1.67
N GLY A 89 -14.25 -12.75 -1.55
CA GLY A 89 -14.70 -11.42 -1.16
C GLY A 89 -14.71 -10.46 -2.34
N LEU A 90 -15.50 -9.40 -2.23
CA LEU A 90 -15.50 -8.27 -3.16
C LEU A 90 -14.85 -7.08 -2.47
N ALA A 91 -13.88 -6.46 -3.14
CA ALA A 91 -13.35 -5.16 -2.76
C ALA A 91 -13.80 -4.11 -3.77
N THR A 92 -14.33 -2.99 -3.29
CA THR A 92 -14.99 -1.98 -4.11
C THR A 92 -15.00 -0.61 -3.42
N ILE A 93 -15.18 0.44 -4.20
CA ILE A 93 -15.41 1.79 -3.70
C ILE A 93 -16.87 1.89 -3.24
N PHE A 94 -17.08 2.29 -1.98
CA PHE A 94 -18.41 2.45 -1.39
C PHE A 94 -18.66 3.91 -1.02
N PRO A 95 -19.82 4.50 -1.39
CA PRO A 95 -20.15 5.88 -1.09
C PRO A 95 -20.43 6.09 0.41
N PRO A 96 -20.19 7.29 0.95
CA PRO A 96 -20.55 7.64 2.32
C PRO A 96 -22.07 7.64 2.53
N VAL A 97 -22.51 7.64 3.79
CA VAL A 97 -23.92 7.80 4.15
C VAL A 97 -24.40 9.23 3.87
N ASP A 98 -23.56 10.21 4.18
CA ASP A 98 -23.77 11.62 3.88
C ASP A 98 -22.76 12.09 2.82
N GLU A 99 -23.26 12.40 1.63
CA GLU A 99 -22.45 12.88 0.50
C GLU A 99 -21.93 14.31 0.71
N SER A 100 -22.54 15.10 1.61
CA SER A 100 -22.13 16.49 1.86
C SER A 100 -20.89 16.59 2.76
N SER A 101 -20.60 15.55 3.54
CA SER A 101 -19.50 15.52 4.52
C SER A 101 -18.54 14.33 4.35
N GLY A 102 -18.95 13.26 3.66
CA GLY A 102 -18.13 12.08 3.43
C GLY A 102 -17.47 12.06 2.05
N CYS A 103 -16.52 11.16 1.84
CA CYS A 103 -16.13 10.78 0.48
C CYS A 103 -16.04 9.26 0.37
N PRO A 104 -16.14 8.71 -0.85
CA PRO A 104 -16.12 7.27 -1.05
C PRO A 104 -14.85 6.63 -0.48
N LEU A 105 -14.97 5.45 0.11
CA LEU A 105 -13.88 4.68 0.69
C LEU A 105 -13.74 3.35 -0.04
N PHE A 106 -12.52 2.87 -0.19
CA PHE A 106 -12.29 1.52 -0.66
C PHE A 106 -12.44 0.53 0.48
N LEU A 107 -13.42 -0.36 0.37
CA LEU A 107 -13.79 -1.32 1.39
C LEU A 107 -13.86 -2.73 0.80
N GLN A 108 -13.87 -3.73 1.67
CA GLN A 108 -13.93 -5.12 1.28
C GLN A 108 -14.93 -5.89 2.12
N THR A 109 -15.50 -6.96 1.56
CA THR A 109 -16.39 -7.88 2.27
C THR A 109 -15.59 -8.98 2.97
N CYS A 110 -16.25 -9.80 3.78
CA CYS A 110 -15.67 -11.10 4.18
C CYS A 110 -15.58 -12.03 2.95
N LEU A 111 -14.89 -13.17 3.10
CA LEU A 111 -14.99 -14.27 2.15
C LEU A 111 -16.38 -14.91 2.28
N LEU A 112 -17.12 -14.94 1.17
CA LEU A 112 -18.50 -15.39 1.13
C LEU A 112 -18.62 -16.63 0.24
N PRO A 113 -19.37 -17.66 0.68
CA PRO A 113 -19.70 -18.79 -0.17
C PRO A 113 -20.68 -18.38 -1.26
N GLU A 114 -20.75 -19.18 -2.32
CA GLU A 114 -21.76 -19.00 -3.36
C GLU A 114 -23.17 -19.30 -2.86
N ARG A 115 -24.12 -18.55 -3.38
CA ARG A 115 -25.55 -18.80 -3.21
C ARG A 115 -26.34 -18.05 -4.29
N ASP A 116 -27.56 -18.51 -4.54
CA ASP A 116 -28.44 -17.92 -5.56
C ASP A 116 -28.90 -16.50 -5.19
N GLU A 117 -29.13 -16.24 -3.90
CA GLU A 117 -29.61 -14.96 -3.40
C GLU A 117 -28.46 -13.95 -3.24
N PRO A 118 -28.59 -12.69 -3.68
CA PRO A 118 -27.54 -11.70 -3.51
C PRO A 118 -27.22 -11.45 -2.02
N TYR A 119 -26.02 -11.03 -1.69
CA TYR A 119 -25.65 -10.49 -0.38
C TYR A 119 -26.00 -9.00 -0.30
N LEU A 120 -26.32 -8.45 0.87
CA LEU A 120 -26.47 -7.00 0.99
C LEU A 120 -25.07 -6.38 1.13
N LEU A 121 -24.64 -5.60 0.13
CA LEU A 121 -23.27 -5.09 0.09
C LEU A 121 -22.90 -4.32 1.37
N SER A 122 -23.73 -3.35 1.77
CA SER A 122 -23.51 -2.53 2.96
C SER A 122 -23.38 -3.36 4.24
N LEU A 123 -24.17 -4.44 4.37
CA LEU A 123 -24.11 -5.35 5.52
C LEU A 123 -22.82 -6.16 5.55
N GLU A 124 -22.37 -6.67 4.40
CA GLU A 124 -21.13 -7.43 4.30
C GLU A 124 -19.89 -6.56 4.52
N LEU A 125 -19.90 -5.31 4.03
CA LEU A 125 -18.86 -4.33 4.33
C LEU A 125 -18.82 -3.98 5.82
N ALA A 126 -19.99 -3.79 6.46
CA ALA A 126 -20.08 -3.56 7.90
C ALA A 126 -19.54 -4.77 8.69
N ARG A 127 -19.91 -5.99 8.29
CA ARG A 127 -19.42 -7.23 8.92
C ARG A 127 -17.90 -7.34 8.86
N GLN A 128 -17.32 -7.12 7.68
CA GLN A 128 -15.87 -7.17 7.50
C GLN A 128 -15.16 -6.11 8.35
N ARG A 129 -15.71 -4.89 8.38
CA ARG A 129 -15.13 -3.79 9.14
C ARG A 129 -15.16 -4.07 10.64
N ILE A 130 -16.25 -4.62 11.16
CA ILE A 130 -16.40 -5.01 12.57
C ILE A 130 -15.46 -6.18 12.92
N MET A 131 -15.35 -7.18 12.05
CA MET A 131 -14.37 -8.26 12.23
C MET A 131 -12.94 -7.69 12.32
N THR A 132 -12.59 -6.76 11.42
CA THR A 132 -11.28 -6.10 11.42
C THR A 132 -11.04 -5.32 12.72
N LEU A 133 -12.05 -4.61 13.23
CA LEU A 133 -11.96 -3.90 14.50
C LEU A 133 -11.60 -4.83 15.66
N PHE A 134 -12.30 -5.95 15.80
CA PHE A 134 -12.04 -6.89 16.89
C PHE A 134 -10.68 -7.57 16.75
N ASN A 135 -10.31 -7.99 15.54
CA ASN A 135 -8.98 -8.55 15.29
C ASN A 135 -7.89 -7.53 15.64
N LYS A 136 -8.04 -6.26 15.26
CA LYS A 136 -7.06 -5.21 15.59
C LYS A 136 -7.05 -4.81 17.05
N LEU A 137 -8.18 -4.87 17.74
CA LEU A 137 -8.23 -4.68 19.19
C LEU A 137 -7.38 -5.75 19.92
N GLU A 138 -7.43 -6.99 19.44
CA GLU A 138 -6.63 -8.11 19.96
C GLU A 138 -5.16 -8.04 19.53
N ASP A 139 -4.89 -7.91 18.22
CA ASP A 139 -3.55 -7.82 17.65
C ASP A 139 -2.73 -6.71 18.32
N TRP A 140 -3.37 -5.57 18.58
CA TRP A 140 -2.72 -4.43 19.23
C TRP A 140 -2.76 -4.50 20.75
N SER A 141 -3.27 -5.58 21.36
CA SER A 141 -3.35 -5.70 22.83
C SER A 141 -4.02 -4.47 23.49
N LEU A 142 -5.17 -4.05 22.96
CA LEU A 142 -5.96 -2.91 23.46
C LEU A 142 -7.27 -3.36 24.14
N THR A 143 -7.37 -4.65 24.47
CA THR A 143 -8.55 -5.23 25.14
C THR A 143 -8.73 -4.77 26.58
N ASP A 144 -7.69 -4.20 27.17
CA ASP A 144 -7.64 -3.67 28.54
C ASP A 144 -8.03 -2.19 28.65
N LEU A 145 -8.36 -1.54 27.52
CA LEU A 145 -8.87 -0.17 27.54
C LEU A 145 -10.10 -0.05 28.46
N PRO A 146 -10.21 1.02 29.26
CA PRO A 146 -11.38 1.27 30.10
C PRO A 146 -12.68 1.26 29.28
N ILE A 147 -13.78 0.80 29.88
CA ILE A 147 -15.07 0.69 29.17
C ILE A 147 -15.63 2.05 28.76
N ASP A 148 -15.28 3.11 29.49
CA ASP A 148 -15.61 4.51 29.21
C ASP A 148 -14.64 5.17 28.20
N HIS A 149 -13.60 4.46 27.77
CA HIS A 149 -12.69 4.95 26.75
C HIS A 149 -13.46 5.22 25.43
N PRO A 150 -13.24 6.36 24.76
CA PRO A 150 -14.00 6.74 23.55
C PRO A 150 -13.98 5.67 22.44
N ALA A 151 -12.84 4.98 22.27
CA ALA A 151 -12.74 3.89 21.31
C ALA A 151 -13.63 2.69 21.66
N MET A 152 -13.73 2.33 22.95
CA MET A 152 -14.56 1.20 23.41
C MET A 152 -16.06 1.53 23.27
N ALA A 153 -16.45 2.75 23.63
CA ALA A 153 -17.82 3.23 23.41
C ALA A 153 -18.20 3.23 21.91
N ALA A 154 -17.28 3.65 21.02
CA ALA A 154 -17.51 3.64 19.58
C ALA A 154 -17.64 2.20 19.02
N ILE A 155 -16.80 1.27 19.48
CA ILE A 155 -16.88 -0.16 19.09
C ILE A 155 -18.21 -0.76 19.53
N ASP A 156 -18.65 -0.52 20.76
CA ASP A 156 -19.93 -1.04 21.22
C ASP A 156 -21.11 -0.43 20.46
N GLY A 157 -21.07 0.88 20.18
CA GLY A 157 -22.06 1.54 19.31
C GLY A 157 -22.16 0.91 17.92
N ALA A 158 -21.02 0.64 17.28
CA ALA A 158 -20.98 -0.04 15.99
C ALA A 158 -21.56 -1.47 16.06
N ARG A 159 -21.22 -2.24 17.12
CA ARG A 159 -21.75 -3.59 17.36
C ARG A 159 -23.26 -3.59 17.56
N GLN A 160 -23.79 -2.65 18.33
CA GLN A 160 -25.23 -2.50 18.55
C GLN A 160 -25.96 -2.14 17.25
N ALA A 161 -25.43 -1.18 16.48
CA ALA A 161 -26.01 -0.79 15.19
C ALA A 161 -26.01 -1.95 14.19
N PHE A 162 -24.92 -2.72 14.12
CA PHE A 162 -24.83 -3.91 13.27
C PHE A 162 -25.83 -5.00 13.70
N THR A 163 -26.05 -5.16 15.01
CA THR A 163 -27.08 -6.08 15.51
C THR A 163 -28.47 -5.65 15.05
N LYS A 164 -28.79 -4.35 15.10
CA LYS A 164 -30.06 -3.81 14.55
C LYS A 164 -30.18 -4.06 13.05
N ALA A 165 -29.10 -3.86 12.29
CA ALA A 165 -29.06 -4.15 10.86
C ALA A 165 -29.32 -5.63 10.56
N LEU A 166 -28.69 -6.55 11.30
CA LEU A 166 -28.91 -8.00 11.18
C LEU A 166 -30.36 -8.41 11.51
N VAL A 167 -30.96 -7.80 12.54
CA VAL A 167 -32.35 -8.06 12.91
C VAL A 167 -33.30 -7.53 11.83
N SER A 168 -33.10 -6.29 11.36
CA SER A 168 -33.89 -5.71 10.28
C SER A 168 -33.79 -6.53 8.99
N HIS A 169 -32.59 -7.01 8.65
CA HIS A 169 -32.38 -7.91 7.51
C HIS A 169 -33.24 -9.18 7.62
N ARG A 170 -33.30 -9.81 8.81
CA ARG A 170 -34.11 -11.02 9.02
C ARG A 170 -35.61 -10.76 8.97
N LEU A 171 -36.08 -9.61 9.47
CA LEU A 171 -37.51 -9.29 9.59
C LEU A 171 -38.11 -8.72 8.30
N ASN A 172 -37.32 -7.95 7.54
CA ASN A 172 -37.79 -7.20 6.37
C ASN A 172 -37.35 -7.84 5.04
N ARG A 173 -37.08 -9.16 5.04
CA ARG A 173 -36.69 -9.88 3.83
C ARG A 173 -37.90 -10.10 2.93
N GLY A 174 -37.81 -9.70 1.66
CA GLY A 174 -38.85 -9.99 0.67
C GLY A 174 -39.02 -11.50 0.47
N GLY A 175 -40.23 -11.94 0.11
CA GLY A 175 -40.51 -13.36 -0.16
C GLY A 175 -39.75 -13.95 -1.35
N ASP A 176 -39.11 -13.09 -2.16
CA ASP A 176 -38.21 -13.37 -3.28
C ASP A 176 -36.72 -13.32 -2.89
N GLY A 177 -36.40 -13.14 -1.59
CA GLY A 177 -35.03 -12.98 -1.10
C GLY A 177 -34.46 -11.57 -1.26
N SER A 178 -35.25 -10.60 -1.74
CA SER A 178 -34.85 -9.20 -1.91
C SER A 178 -34.63 -8.50 -0.56
N TYR A 179 -33.72 -7.51 -0.58
CA TYR A 179 -33.42 -6.68 0.59
C TYR A 179 -34.33 -5.45 0.62
N SER A 180 -34.61 -4.96 1.82
CA SER A 180 -35.33 -3.70 2.01
C SER A 180 -34.36 -2.52 2.09
N ALA A 181 -34.83 -1.34 1.65
CA ALA A 181 -34.10 -0.08 1.82
C ALA A 181 -33.80 0.22 3.30
N GLU A 182 -34.68 -0.23 4.22
CA GLU A 182 -34.46 -0.09 5.66
C GLU A 182 -33.30 -0.96 6.17
N ALA A 183 -33.14 -2.19 5.66
CA ALA A 183 -32.01 -3.04 6.00
C ALA A 183 -30.70 -2.45 5.48
N ASP A 184 -30.69 -1.88 4.27
CA ASP A 184 -29.53 -1.16 3.72
C ASP A 184 -29.18 0.09 4.56
N ARG A 185 -30.18 0.92 4.88
CA ARG A 185 -29.99 2.13 5.69
C ARG A 185 -29.35 1.82 7.05
N LEU A 186 -29.86 0.82 7.77
CA LEU A 186 -29.28 0.39 9.06
C LEU A 186 -27.89 -0.23 8.89
N SER A 187 -27.63 -0.94 7.80
CA SER A 187 -26.32 -1.51 7.50
C SER A 187 -25.28 -0.43 7.19
N ARG A 188 -25.68 0.62 6.46
CA ARG A 188 -24.87 1.83 6.20
C ARG A 188 -24.55 2.59 7.48
N GLU A 189 -25.54 2.76 8.36
CA GLU A 189 -25.34 3.36 9.70
C GLU A 189 -24.35 2.55 10.55
N ALA A 190 -24.48 1.21 10.55
CA ALA A 190 -23.54 0.33 11.23
C ALA A 190 -22.13 0.42 10.65
N LEU A 191 -21.99 0.47 9.32
CA LEU A 191 -20.71 0.65 8.64
C LEU A 191 -20.06 1.98 9.03
N GLU A 192 -20.82 3.08 9.02
CA GLU A 192 -20.31 4.41 9.38
C GLU A 192 -19.81 4.45 10.83
N LEU A 193 -20.56 3.89 11.77
CA LEU A 193 -20.13 3.77 13.17
C LEU A 193 -18.88 2.90 13.30
N ALA A 194 -18.78 1.81 12.54
CA ALA A 194 -17.60 0.95 12.55
C ALA A 194 -16.36 1.65 11.95
N LEU A 195 -16.53 2.51 10.95
CA LEU A 195 -15.45 3.35 10.41
C LEU A 195 -15.00 4.40 11.41
N LYS A 196 -15.93 5.07 12.12
CA LYS A 196 -15.61 5.99 13.21
C LYS A 196 -14.86 5.29 14.35
N ALA A 197 -15.33 4.11 14.76
CA ALA A 197 -14.67 3.27 15.75
C ALA A 197 -13.25 2.87 15.31
N SER A 198 -13.05 2.61 14.00
CA SER A 198 -11.72 2.29 13.46
C SER A 198 -10.76 3.45 13.61
N GLY A 199 -11.22 4.68 13.32
CA GLY A 199 -10.42 5.89 13.55
C GLY A 199 -10.07 6.09 15.03
N ALA A 200 -11.03 5.89 15.93
CA ALA A 200 -10.81 6.01 17.38
C ALA A 200 -9.83 4.97 17.92
N LEU A 201 -9.93 3.71 17.46
CA LEU A 201 -9.02 2.63 17.84
C LEU A 201 -7.58 2.89 17.35
N VAL A 202 -7.43 3.34 16.11
CA VAL A 202 -6.11 3.72 15.57
C VAL A 202 -5.50 4.89 16.33
N ALA A 203 -6.31 5.89 16.71
CA ALA A 203 -5.85 7.00 17.52
C ALA A 203 -5.34 6.53 18.89
N ALA A 204 -6.11 5.67 19.58
CA ALA A 204 -5.72 5.10 20.86
C ALA A 204 -4.40 4.30 20.76
N GLN A 205 -4.25 3.49 19.70
CA GLN A 205 -3.01 2.75 19.48
C GLN A 205 -1.82 3.70 19.25
N THR A 206 -2.01 4.75 18.45
CA THR A 206 -0.96 5.71 18.12
C THR A 206 -0.54 6.52 19.35
N GLU A 207 -1.50 6.97 20.15
CA GLU A 207 -1.29 7.71 21.39
C GLU A 207 -0.50 6.89 22.42
N ARG A 208 -0.76 5.58 22.49
CA ARG A 208 0.01 4.66 23.33
C ARG A 208 1.39 4.36 22.77
N ALA A 209 1.49 4.04 21.48
CA ALA A 209 2.72 3.50 20.88
C ALA A 209 3.78 4.57 20.60
N LEU A 210 3.39 5.77 20.17
CA LEU A 210 4.33 6.79 19.72
C LEU A 210 5.27 7.30 20.84
N PRO A 211 4.79 7.64 22.05
CA PRO A 211 5.68 8.09 23.14
C PRO A 211 6.70 7.03 23.54
N ASP A 212 6.28 5.76 23.65
CA ASP A 212 7.16 4.63 23.97
C ASP A 212 8.18 4.37 22.86
N ARG A 213 7.76 4.55 21.60
CA ARG A 213 8.62 4.41 20.42
C ARG A 213 9.71 5.47 20.39
N VAL A 214 9.37 6.71 20.74
CA VAL A 214 10.27 7.87 20.73
C VAL A 214 11.20 7.87 21.94
N SER A 215 10.69 7.55 23.14
CA SER A 215 11.51 7.40 24.34
C SER A 215 12.44 6.18 24.29
N GLY A 216 12.07 5.16 23.51
CA GLY A 216 12.81 3.91 23.41
C GLY A 216 12.33 2.84 24.39
N ALA A 217 11.30 3.13 25.19
CA ALA A 217 10.68 2.17 26.09
C ALA A 217 10.21 0.90 25.37
N THR A 218 9.67 1.02 24.14
CA THR A 218 9.30 -0.15 23.34
C THR A 218 10.47 -1.10 23.09
N TYR A 219 11.65 -0.55 22.77
CA TYR A 219 12.86 -1.35 22.53
C TYR A 219 13.42 -1.93 23.83
N ALA A 220 13.47 -1.12 24.89
CA ALA A 220 13.90 -1.53 26.23
C ALA A 220 13.11 -2.75 26.74
N ASN A 221 11.78 -2.66 26.64
CA ASN A 221 10.86 -3.75 26.99
C ASN A 221 11.10 -5.00 26.13
N ALA A 222 11.31 -4.84 24.82
CA ALA A 222 11.55 -5.95 23.91
C ALA A 222 12.87 -6.70 24.20
N VAL A 223 13.90 -6.01 24.70
CA VAL A 223 15.18 -6.64 25.09
C VAL A 223 15.24 -7.08 26.57
N GLY A 224 14.20 -6.79 27.36
CA GLY A 224 14.16 -7.07 28.79
C GLY A 224 15.23 -6.32 29.60
N LYS A 225 15.63 -5.13 29.15
CA LYS A 225 16.61 -4.27 29.84
C LYS A 225 16.00 -2.91 30.11
N ASP A 226 16.24 -2.40 31.30
CA ASP A 226 16.00 -0.99 31.60
C ASP A 226 17.08 -0.16 30.89
N LEU A 227 16.67 0.62 29.88
CA LEU A 227 17.56 1.49 29.10
C LEU A 227 17.54 2.94 29.60
N SER A 228 17.07 3.17 30.83
CA SER A 228 16.91 4.50 31.45
C SER A 228 18.16 5.40 31.41
N GLU A 229 19.36 4.88 31.14
CA GLU A 229 20.61 5.67 31.13
C GLU A 229 21.55 5.48 29.91
N GLY A 230 21.07 5.01 28.75
CA GLY A 230 21.96 4.79 27.58
C GLY A 230 21.35 5.13 26.21
N PRO A 231 22.18 5.42 25.18
CA PRO A 231 21.68 5.64 23.83
C PRO A 231 21.01 4.36 23.30
N LEU A 232 19.85 4.51 22.64
CA LEU A 232 19.19 3.42 21.93
C LEU A 232 20.16 2.86 20.87
N SER A 233 20.70 1.68 21.15
CA SER A 233 21.73 1.05 20.32
C SER A 233 21.65 -0.45 20.47
N GLY A 234 21.76 -1.15 19.35
CA GLY A 234 21.70 -2.61 19.31
C GLY A 234 21.21 -3.13 17.96
N PRO A 235 21.02 -4.44 17.83
CA PRO A 235 20.31 -5.02 16.69
C PRO A 235 18.80 -4.78 16.83
N ALA A 236 18.08 -4.75 15.71
CA ALA A 236 16.63 -4.88 15.71
C ALA A 236 16.24 -6.22 16.34
N VAL A 237 15.18 -6.24 17.14
CA VAL A 237 14.68 -7.44 17.83
C VAL A 237 13.25 -7.73 17.43
N LYS A 238 12.84 -9.00 17.48
CA LYS A 238 11.45 -9.36 17.23
C LYS A 238 10.58 -8.86 18.38
N SER A 239 9.44 -8.26 18.06
CA SER A 239 8.51 -7.78 19.07
C SER A 239 7.94 -8.96 19.87
N PRO A 240 7.92 -8.92 21.21
CA PRO A 240 7.27 -9.95 22.03
C PRO A 240 5.74 -9.91 21.94
N ASN A 241 5.17 -8.72 21.75
CA ASN A 241 3.72 -8.46 21.91
C ASN A 241 3.08 -7.83 20.66
N ASP A 242 3.84 -7.60 19.59
CA ASP A 242 3.36 -6.93 18.37
C ASP A 242 3.92 -7.67 17.13
N THR A 243 3.56 -7.19 15.95
CA THR A 243 4.00 -7.74 14.67
C THR A 243 5.35 -7.16 14.24
N GLY A 244 6.27 -8.02 13.82
CA GLY A 244 7.55 -7.64 13.19
C GLY A 244 8.66 -7.24 14.16
N LEU A 245 9.49 -6.30 13.73
CA LEU A 245 10.69 -5.86 14.45
C LEU A 245 10.44 -4.59 15.28
N VAL A 246 11.14 -4.51 16.42
CA VAL A 246 11.31 -3.28 17.20
C VAL A 246 12.71 -2.73 16.93
N LEU A 247 12.77 -1.49 16.44
CA LEU A 247 14.02 -0.87 16.05
C LEU A 247 14.66 -0.06 17.21
N PRO A 248 16.00 -0.13 17.38
CA PRO A 248 16.75 0.57 18.42
C PRO A 248 17.08 2.02 18.03
N VAL A 249 16.23 2.67 17.24
CA VAL A 249 16.47 4.04 16.76
C VAL A 249 15.15 4.75 16.63
N LYS A 250 15.13 6.07 16.86
CA LYS A 250 13.96 6.89 16.53
C LYS A 250 13.68 6.81 15.01
N PRO A 251 12.41 6.86 14.58
CA PRO A 251 12.08 6.90 13.16
C PRO A 251 12.63 8.20 12.55
N ALA A 252 13.38 8.09 11.46
CA ALA A 252 13.93 9.26 10.77
C ALA A 252 12.88 9.88 9.83
N VAL A 253 12.77 11.20 9.82
CA VAL A 253 11.81 11.94 8.98
C VAL A 253 12.56 12.77 7.95
N SER A 254 12.11 12.73 6.70
CA SER A 254 12.70 13.49 5.60
C SER A 254 11.67 13.80 4.50
N VAL A 255 12.11 14.55 3.49
CA VAL A 255 11.35 14.91 2.31
C VAL A 255 12.16 14.57 1.05
N GLY A 256 11.48 14.07 0.01
CA GLY A 256 12.08 13.78 -1.29
C GLY A 256 12.32 15.06 -2.07
N LEU A 257 13.56 15.29 -2.49
CA LEU A 257 13.94 16.48 -3.25
C LEU A 257 13.76 16.26 -4.75
N ASN A 258 13.50 17.33 -5.50
CA ASN A 258 13.75 17.35 -6.94
C ASN A 258 15.23 17.73 -7.16
N PRO A 259 16.08 16.87 -7.73
CA PRO A 259 17.50 17.16 -7.91
C PRO A 259 17.80 18.40 -8.76
N VAL A 260 16.87 18.81 -9.64
CA VAL A 260 17.00 19.99 -10.50
C VAL A 260 16.75 21.29 -9.73
N GLN A 261 15.96 21.23 -8.66
CA GLN A 261 15.66 22.40 -7.84
C GLN A 261 16.73 22.55 -6.75
N PHE A 262 17.56 23.58 -6.83
CA PHE A 262 18.63 23.84 -5.88
C PHE A 262 18.66 25.32 -5.50
N SER A 263 18.13 25.65 -4.32
CA SER A 263 18.00 27.03 -3.84
C SER A 263 18.29 27.11 -2.33
N GLU A 264 18.70 28.29 -1.86
CA GLU A 264 18.97 28.52 -0.44
C GLU A 264 17.73 28.27 0.47
N PRO A 265 16.49 28.66 0.10
CA PRO A 265 15.30 28.29 0.87
C PRO A 265 15.11 26.78 1.01
N LEU A 266 15.34 26.00 -0.06
CA LEU A 266 15.25 24.53 0.00
C LEU A 266 16.34 23.93 0.89
N GLN A 267 17.57 24.45 0.81
CA GLN A 267 18.67 24.01 1.66
C GLN A 267 18.38 24.27 3.14
N LYS A 268 17.83 25.44 3.47
CA LYS A 268 17.41 25.79 4.83
C LYS A 268 16.30 24.86 5.31
N LEU A 269 15.27 24.64 4.49
CA LEU A 269 14.17 23.72 4.78
C LEU A 269 14.67 22.31 5.12
N VAL A 270 15.59 21.77 4.31
CA VAL A 270 16.17 20.44 4.52
C VAL A 270 16.98 20.39 5.82
N THR A 271 17.79 21.41 6.08
CA THR A 271 18.64 21.49 7.30
C THR A 271 17.79 21.58 8.57
N ASP A 272 16.72 22.38 8.55
CA ASP A 272 15.87 22.60 9.71
C ASP A 272 14.86 21.46 9.93
N GLY A 273 14.46 20.80 8.85
CA GLY A 273 13.28 19.93 8.80
C GLY A 273 13.52 18.44 8.63
N CYS A 274 14.71 18.00 8.22
CA CYS A 274 14.97 16.61 7.83
C CYS A 274 16.12 15.98 8.62
N ASP A 275 16.08 14.66 8.80
CA ASP A 275 17.17 13.90 9.43
C ASP A 275 18.21 13.40 8.41
N PHE A 276 17.84 13.35 7.12
CA PHE A 276 18.69 12.93 6.02
C PHE A 276 18.22 13.55 4.70
N VAL A 277 19.05 13.52 3.67
CA VAL A 277 18.69 13.99 2.33
C VAL A 277 18.19 12.81 1.49
N ALA A 278 16.93 12.85 1.05
CA ALA A 278 16.33 11.84 0.18
C ALA A 278 16.37 12.31 -1.29
N LEU A 279 17.16 11.63 -2.13
CA LEU A 279 17.38 11.98 -3.53
C LEU A 279 16.80 10.94 -4.49
N PRO A 280 15.72 11.27 -5.22
CA PRO A 280 15.26 10.51 -6.37
C PRO A 280 16.36 10.38 -7.43
N THR A 281 16.50 9.17 -7.98
CA THR A 281 17.45 8.88 -9.07
C THR A 281 16.73 8.33 -10.30
N ARG A 282 15.69 9.03 -10.77
CA ARG A 282 14.89 8.59 -11.91
C ARG A 282 15.80 8.36 -13.12
N TRP A 283 15.64 7.20 -13.76
CA TRP A 283 16.49 6.82 -14.90
C TRP A 283 16.41 7.87 -16.01
N ARG A 284 15.20 8.35 -16.33
CA ARG A 284 14.97 9.40 -17.32
C ARG A 284 15.83 10.65 -17.11
N ASP A 285 16.02 11.07 -15.86
CA ASP A 285 16.81 12.28 -15.56
C ASP A 285 18.31 11.97 -15.55
N MET A 286 18.67 10.76 -15.13
CA MET A 286 20.06 10.30 -15.05
C MET A 286 20.66 10.00 -16.41
N GLU A 287 19.88 9.48 -17.36
CA GLU A 287 20.31 9.11 -18.71
C GLU A 287 19.22 9.49 -19.73
N PRO A 288 19.07 10.80 -20.03
CA PRO A 288 18.05 11.27 -20.96
C PRO A 288 18.20 10.69 -22.37
N ASP A 289 19.46 10.56 -22.83
CA ASP A 289 19.83 9.88 -24.07
C ASP A 289 20.66 8.63 -23.75
N GLU A 290 20.51 7.58 -24.55
CA GLU A 290 21.23 6.31 -24.39
C GLU A 290 22.76 6.53 -24.28
N GLY A 291 23.35 6.05 -23.18
CA GLY A 291 24.77 6.17 -22.88
C GLY A 291 25.24 7.55 -22.41
N LYS A 292 24.37 8.58 -22.40
CA LYS A 292 24.73 9.95 -21.98
C LYS A 292 24.10 10.31 -20.64
N TYR A 293 24.93 10.26 -19.60
CA TYR A 293 24.48 10.52 -18.24
C TYR A 293 24.53 12.01 -17.85
N SER A 294 23.49 12.47 -17.16
CA SER A 294 23.36 13.81 -16.58
C SER A 294 23.39 13.74 -15.05
N PHE A 295 24.60 13.69 -14.46
CA PHE A 295 24.77 13.59 -13.01
C PHE A 295 24.81 14.93 -12.27
N GLY A 296 24.98 16.05 -12.99
CA GLY A 296 25.26 17.36 -12.40
C GLY A 296 24.28 17.83 -11.31
N PRO A 297 22.95 17.74 -11.53
CA PRO A 297 21.96 18.14 -10.51
C PRO A 297 22.08 17.32 -9.22
N THR A 298 22.20 15.99 -9.34
CA THR A 298 22.33 15.08 -8.20
C THR A 298 23.66 15.25 -7.47
N ASP A 299 24.76 15.39 -8.22
CA ASP A 299 26.10 15.61 -7.66
C ASP A 299 26.13 16.84 -6.75
N ARG A 300 25.48 17.93 -7.19
CA ARG A 300 25.41 19.19 -6.43
C ARG A 300 24.73 18.99 -5.08
N TRP A 301 23.61 18.28 -5.04
CA TRP A 301 22.92 17.96 -3.79
C TRP A 301 23.72 17.04 -2.88
N ILE A 302 24.39 16.02 -3.42
CA ILE A 302 25.26 15.12 -2.65
C ILE A 302 26.46 15.88 -2.08
N GLU A 303 27.11 16.73 -2.88
CA GLU A 303 28.22 17.55 -2.41
C GLU A 303 27.77 18.50 -1.29
N TRP A 304 26.64 19.18 -1.46
CA TRP A 304 26.07 20.04 -0.44
C TRP A 304 25.77 19.28 0.86
N ALA A 305 25.08 18.13 0.75
CA ALA A 305 24.71 17.31 1.89
C ALA A 305 25.93 16.83 2.70
N VAL A 306 26.97 16.36 2.01
CA VAL A 306 28.18 15.80 2.64
C VAL A 306 29.13 16.89 3.14
N ARG A 307 29.34 17.96 2.37
CA ARG A 307 30.35 18.99 2.70
C ARG A 307 29.81 20.08 3.59
N HIS A 308 28.58 20.53 3.37
CA HIS A 308 28.00 21.69 4.04
C HIS A 308 27.05 21.26 5.16
N ALA A 309 26.00 20.49 4.82
CA ALA A 309 24.97 20.13 5.80
C ALA A 309 25.39 19.01 6.78
N LYS A 310 26.40 18.21 6.42
CA LYS A 310 26.85 17.01 7.16
C LYS A 310 25.74 15.99 7.40
N MET A 311 24.81 15.88 6.46
CA MET A 311 23.66 14.99 6.55
C MET A 311 23.91 13.69 5.77
N PRO A 312 23.41 12.54 6.25
CA PRO A 312 23.43 11.30 5.48
C PRO A 312 22.53 11.42 4.24
N VAL A 313 22.85 10.65 3.21
CA VAL A 313 22.11 10.64 1.94
C VAL A 313 21.46 9.28 1.72
N SER A 314 20.18 9.28 1.32
CA SER A 314 19.49 8.12 0.77
C SER A 314 19.17 8.41 -0.69
N ALA A 315 19.47 7.48 -1.60
CA ALA A 315 19.19 7.67 -3.02
C ALA A 315 18.36 6.52 -3.59
N GLY A 316 17.62 6.78 -4.66
CA GLY A 316 16.81 5.79 -5.36
C GLY A 316 15.40 6.29 -5.70
N PRO A 317 14.57 5.49 -6.37
CA PRO A 317 14.88 4.17 -6.91
C PRO A 317 15.95 4.23 -8.01
N VAL A 318 16.92 3.30 -8.01
CA VAL A 318 17.89 3.18 -9.10
C VAL A 318 17.21 2.66 -10.36
N VAL A 319 16.32 1.67 -10.19
CA VAL A 319 15.49 1.15 -11.28
C VAL A 319 14.03 1.23 -10.88
N ASP A 320 13.27 2.01 -11.63
CA ASP A 320 11.81 2.07 -11.59
C ASP A 320 11.36 2.05 -13.04
N LEU A 321 10.73 0.94 -13.44
CA LEU A 321 10.31 0.71 -14.82
C LEU A 321 8.96 1.40 -15.15
N GLY A 322 8.43 2.21 -14.23
CA GLY A 322 7.23 3.02 -14.45
C GLY A 322 7.40 3.99 -15.62
N ARG A 323 6.32 4.24 -16.35
CA ARG A 323 6.32 4.99 -17.62
C ARG A 323 6.92 6.39 -17.50
N SER A 324 6.75 7.06 -16.37
CA SER A 324 7.29 8.41 -16.10
C SER A 324 8.76 8.40 -15.67
N ASN A 325 9.33 7.24 -15.32
CA ASN A 325 10.63 7.11 -14.68
C ASN A 325 11.72 6.61 -15.63
N VAL A 326 11.34 5.99 -16.75
CA VAL A 326 12.27 5.51 -17.78
C VAL A 326 12.44 6.52 -18.92
N PRO A 327 13.62 6.59 -19.55
CA PRO A 327 13.83 7.40 -20.74
C PRO A 327 13.12 6.82 -21.97
N ASP A 328 12.76 7.68 -22.93
CA ASP A 328 11.96 7.28 -24.09
C ASP A 328 12.68 6.26 -24.99
N TRP A 329 14.01 6.32 -25.08
CA TRP A 329 14.81 5.40 -25.90
C TRP A 329 14.74 3.94 -25.40
N LEU A 330 14.42 3.72 -24.12
CA LEU A 330 14.30 2.36 -23.55
C LEU A 330 13.10 1.59 -24.13
N TYR A 331 12.11 2.31 -24.69
CA TYR A 331 10.89 1.70 -25.24
C TYR A 331 11.16 0.81 -26.46
N ILE A 332 12.28 1.01 -27.16
CA ILE A 332 12.71 0.15 -28.29
C ILE A 332 12.88 -1.31 -27.83
N TRP A 333 13.19 -1.52 -26.55
CA TRP A 333 13.50 -2.82 -25.95
C TRP A 333 12.34 -3.43 -25.18
N GLU A 334 11.11 -2.90 -25.29
CA GLU A 334 9.97 -3.35 -24.47
C GLU A 334 9.59 -4.83 -24.63
N HIS A 335 9.97 -5.44 -25.76
CA HIS A 335 9.70 -6.83 -26.11
C HIS A 335 10.95 -7.71 -26.11
N ASP A 336 12.13 -7.16 -25.80
CA ASP A 336 13.39 -7.87 -25.73
C ASP A 336 13.94 -7.83 -24.30
N TYR A 337 13.58 -8.86 -23.53
CA TYR A 337 13.99 -8.97 -22.13
C TYR A 337 15.50 -9.08 -21.95
N GLU A 338 16.22 -9.78 -22.84
CA GLU A 338 17.65 -9.97 -22.70
C GLU A 338 18.38 -8.63 -22.84
N THR A 339 18.02 -7.85 -23.88
CA THR A 339 18.58 -6.51 -24.07
C THR A 339 18.16 -5.57 -22.94
N LEU A 340 16.89 -5.57 -22.52
CA LEU A 340 16.43 -4.77 -21.36
C LEU A 340 17.26 -5.09 -20.11
N ARG A 341 17.51 -6.38 -19.84
CA ARG A 341 18.28 -6.85 -18.69
C ARG A 341 19.74 -6.38 -18.74
N GLU A 342 20.37 -6.38 -19.91
CA GLU A 342 21.73 -5.84 -20.11
C GLU A 342 21.78 -4.33 -19.87
N VAL A 343 20.82 -3.59 -20.40
CA VAL A 343 20.72 -2.14 -20.23
C VAL A 343 20.48 -1.77 -18.76
N VAL A 344 19.60 -2.50 -18.05
CA VAL A 344 19.39 -2.34 -16.60
C VAL A 344 20.69 -2.63 -15.83
N TYR A 345 21.43 -3.68 -16.20
CA TYR A 345 22.69 -4.02 -15.56
C TYR A 345 23.71 -2.87 -15.67
N GLU A 346 23.90 -2.31 -16.86
CA GLU A 346 24.84 -1.21 -17.07
C GLU A 346 24.37 0.07 -16.36
N HIS A 347 23.07 0.37 -16.34
CA HIS A 347 22.54 1.52 -15.60
C HIS A 347 22.82 1.43 -14.09
N VAL A 348 22.46 0.30 -13.48
CA VAL A 348 22.68 0.04 -12.04
C VAL A 348 24.16 0.14 -11.71
N LYS A 349 25.03 -0.40 -12.58
CA LYS A 349 26.48 -0.33 -12.43
C LYS A 349 26.99 1.11 -12.48
N ASN A 350 26.53 1.92 -13.42
CA ASN A 350 26.95 3.31 -13.56
C ASN A 350 26.54 4.16 -12.35
N VAL A 351 25.26 4.09 -11.95
CA VAL A 351 24.72 4.90 -10.84
C VAL A 351 25.33 4.50 -9.50
N ILE A 352 25.34 3.21 -9.15
CA ILE A 352 25.85 2.76 -7.85
C ILE A 352 27.36 2.96 -7.76
N THR A 353 28.13 2.68 -8.82
CA THR A 353 29.60 2.84 -8.80
C THR A 353 30.00 4.29 -8.56
N ARG A 354 29.24 5.26 -9.13
CA ARG A 354 29.49 6.69 -8.96
C ARG A 354 29.32 7.12 -7.50
N TYR A 355 28.22 6.72 -6.86
CA TYR A 355 27.79 7.28 -5.58
C TYR A 355 28.01 6.38 -4.36
N ARG A 356 28.47 5.13 -4.51
CA ARG A 356 28.65 4.17 -3.40
C ARG A 356 29.51 4.67 -2.23
N ARG A 357 30.40 5.65 -2.44
CA ARG A 357 31.24 6.23 -1.37
C ARG A 357 30.50 7.24 -0.49
N THR A 358 29.43 7.85 -1.01
CA THR A 358 28.71 8.95 -0.35
C THR A 358 27.28 8.57 0.03
N VAL A 359 26.67 7.62 -0.69
CA VAL A 359 25.30 7.16 -0.48
C VAL A 359 25.31 5.81 0.25
N PRO A 360 25.06 5.78 1.57
CA PRO A 360 25.01 4.54 2.35
C PRO A 360 23.72 3.74 2.17
N ARG A 361 22.60 4.37 1.78
CA ARG A 361 21.28 3.73 1.66
C ARG A 361 20.69 3.89 0.26
N TRP A 362 20.21 2.79 -0.30
CA TRP A 362 19.75 2.70 -1.67
C TRP A 362 18.37 2.05 -1.77
N THR A 363 17.40 2.75 -2.32
CA THR A 363 16.26 2.08 -2.96
C THR A 363 16.74 1.59 -4.32
N VAL A 364 16.97 0.29 -4.44
CA VAL A 364 17.58 -0.27 -5.65
C VAL A 364 16.52 -0.49 -6.73
N LEU A 365 15.39 -1.06 -6.34
CA LEU A 365 14.26 -1.38 -7.21
C LEU A 365 13.00 -0.70 -6.67
N SER A 366 12.13 -0.25 -7.56
CA SER A 366 10.77 0.15 -7.21
C SER A 366 9.76 -0.36 -8.23
N GLY A 367 8.63 -0.86 -7.74
CA GLY A 367 7.44 -0.99 -8.56
C GLY A 367 7.43 -2.09 -9.62
N LEU A 368 8.41 -3.01 -9.62
CA LEU A 368 8.42 -4.13 -10.57
C LEU A 368 7.13 -4.96 -10.48
N ASN A 369 6.55 -5.09 -9.28
CA ASN A 369 5.28 -5.80 -9.06
C ASN A 369 4.09 -5.20 -9.84
N ARG A 370 4.13 -3.89 -10.16
CA ARG A 370 3.06 -3.25 -10.95
C ARG A 370 3.03 -3.71 -12.39
N ASN A 371 4.21 -4.03 -12.95
CA ASN A 371 4.37 -4.50 -14.32
C ASN A 371 3.61 -3.62 -15.35
N GLU A 372 3.66 -2.31 -15.15
CA GLU A 372 2.77 -1.36 -15.83
C GLU A 372 3.23 -1.00 -17.23
N ASN A 373 4.54 -0.95 -17.44
CA ASN A 373 5.15 -0.47 -18.67
C ASN A 373 5.69 -1.65 -19.50
N PHE A 374 6.71 -2.33 -18.97
CA PHE A 374 7.29 -3.53 -19.58
C PHE A 374 6.47 -4.75 -19.16
N GLN A 375 5.95 -5.56 -20.09
CA GLN A 375 5.06 -6.69 -19.78
C GLN A 375 5.83 -7.96 -19.35
N LEU A 376 6.57 -7.88 -18.25
CA LEU A 376 7.43 -8.95 -17.77
C LEU A 376 6.63 -10.19 -17.34
N SER A 377 7.15 -11.39 -17.61
CA SER A 377 6.66 -12.61 -16.96
C SER A 377 7.06 -12.63 -15.47
N PHE A 378 6.44 -13.51 -14.67
CA PHE A 378 6.86 -13.73 -13.28
C PHE A 378 8.35 -14.11 -13.19
N GLU A 379 8.81 -15.02 -14.05
CA GLU A 379 10.21 -15.45 -14.10
C GLU A 379 11.16 -14.29 -14.43
N GLN A 380 10.80 -13.46 -15.40
CA GLN A 380 11.56 -12.27 -15.78
C GLN A 380 11.59 -11.24 -14.65
N MET A 381 10.47 -11.01 -13.97
CA MET A 381 10.39 -10.11 -12.82
C MET A 381 11.34 -10.58 -11.70
N MET A 382 11.32 -11.88 -11.38
CA MET A 382 12.18 -12.45 -10.34
C MET A 382 13.66 -12.49 -10.74
N ASP A 383 13.97 -12.79 -12.01
CA ASP A 383 15.35 -12.73 -12.53
C ASP A 383 15.91 -11.31 -12.49
N LEU A 384 15.17 -10.31 -12.98
CA LEU A 384 15.58 -8.91 -12.96
C LEU A 384 15.79 -8.40 -11.52
N THR A 385 14.90 -8.80 -10.61
CA THR A 385 15.00 -8.48 -9.18
C THR A 385 16.27 -9.06 -8.58
N ARG A 386 16.53 -10.35 -8.82
CA ARG A 386 17.73 -11.05 -8.32
C ARG A 386 19.00 -10.45 -8.89
N MET A 387 19.05 -10.27 -10.21
CA MET A 387 20.20 -9.70 -10.93
C MET A 387 20.56 -8.33 -10.36
N THR A 388 19.59 -7.43 -10.26
CA THR A 388 19.81 -6.06 -9.83
C THR A 388 20.28 -5.99 -8.37
N MET A 389 19.64 -6.74 -7.47
CA MET A 389 20.00 -6.77 -6.05
C MET A 389 21.39 -7.37 -5.82
N LEU A 390 21.74 -8.46 -6.51
CA LEU A 390 23.06 -9.07 -6.41
C LEU A 390 24.15 -8.15 -6.96
N LEU A 391 23.89 -7.47 -8.08
CA LEU A 391 24.81 -6.48 -8.64
C LEU A 391 25.02 -5.32 -7.67
N ALA A 392 23.95 -4.74 -7.13
CA ALA A 392 24.02 -3.65 -6.16
C ALA A 392 24.88 -4.03 -4.94
N ARG A 393 24.65 -5.21 -4.35
CA ARG A 393 25.47 -5.72 -3.24
C ARG A 393 26.92 -5.98 -3.63
N LYS A 394 27.18 -6.49 -4.83
CA LYS A 394 28.55 -6.68 -5.33
C LYS A 394 29.30 -5.35 -5.47
N LEU A 395 28.63 -4.32 -5.99
CA LEU A 395 29.22 -2.99 -6.21
C LEU A 395 29.42 -2.21 -4.92
N HIS A 396 28.54 -2.41 -3.93
CA HIS A 396 28.58 -1.74 -2.64
C HIS A 396 28.20 -2.70 -1.49
N PRO A 397 29.15 -3.54 -1.00
CA PRO A 397 28.87 -4.52 0.04
C PRO A 397 28.44 -3.95 1.40
N GLN A 398 28.88 -2.72 1.72
CA GLN A 398 28.53 -2.03 2.96
C GLN A 398 27.22 -1.23 2.86
N GLY A 399 26.67 -1.07 1.65
CA GLY A 399 25.46 -0.30 1.42
C GLY A 399 24.23 -1.02 1.93
N LYS A 400 23.26 -0.24 2.40
CA LYS A 400 21.93 -0.73 2.80
C LYS A 400 21.01 -0.71 1.60
N MET A 401 20.57 -1.88 1.16
CA MET A 401 19.79 -2.08 -0.05
C MET A 401 18.34 -2.41 0.30
N GLN A 402 17.41 -1.58 -0.18
CA GLN A 402 15.97 -1.81 -0.03
C GLN A 402 15.29 -1.95 -1.39
N ILE A 403 14.15 -2.63 -1.39
CA ILE A 403 13.23 -2.73 -2.53
C ILE A 403 11.96 -1.99 -2.14
N GLU A 404 11.51 -1.10 -3.02
CA GLU A 404 10.24 -0.40 -2.85
C GLU A 404 9.10 -1.16 -3.51
N VAL A 405 8.08 -1.44 -2.70
CA VAL A 405 6.82 -2.04 -3.12
C VAL A 405 5.80 -0.94 -3.32
N LEU A 406 5.16 -0.97 -4.49
CA LEU A 406 4.03 -0.10 -4.83
C LEU A 406 2.73 -0.89 -4.64
N HIS A 407 1.61 -0.18 -4.48
CA HIS A 407 0.30 -0.78 -4.19
C HIS A 407 0.32 -1.66 -2.94
N PRO A 408 0.60 -1.07 -1.77
CA PRO A 408 0.84 -1.84 -0.56
C PRO A 408 -0.44 -2.39 0.07
N PHE A 409 -1.60 -1.88 -0.35
CA PHE A 409 -2.88 -2.41 0.09
C PHE A 409 -3.23 -3.67 -0.69
N SER A 410 -3.87 -4.57 0.03
CA SER A 410 -4.44 -5.77 -0.55
C SER A 410 -5.44 -5.43 -1.64
N GLY A 411 -5.41 -6.21 -2.70
CA GLY A 411 -6.37 -6.09 -3.79
C GLY A 411 -6.01 -5.11 -4.91
N GLU A 412 -4.96 -4.31 -4.76
CA GLU A 412 -4.39 -3.56 -5.89
C GLU A 412 -3.40 -4.50 -6.61
N PRO A 413 -3.84 -5.38 -7.54
CA PRO A 413 -4.28 -4.97 -8.89
C PRO A 413 -5.34 -5.89 -9.57
N GLY A 414 -6.52 -5.36 -9.90
CA GLY A 414 -7.58 -6.09 -10.62
C GLY A 414 -7.61 -5.96 -12.14
N HIS A 415 -6.71 -5.20 -12.78
CA HIS A 415 -6.86 -4.85 -14.21
C HIS A 415 -5.74 -5.36 -15.14
N ARG A 416 -4.68 -5.98 -14.62
CA ARG A 416 -3.54 -6.42 -15.47
C ARG A 416 -3.18 -7.89 -15.25
N PRO A 417 -3.21 -8.75 -16.30
CA PRO A 417 -2.95 -10.19 -16.20
C PRO A 417 -1.55 -10.63 -15.70
N ARG A 418 -0.63 -9.69 -15.40
CA ARG A 418 0.77 -9.97 -15.03
C ARG A 418 1.31 -9.10 -13.89
N SER A 419 0.47 -8.31 -13.23
CA SER A 419 0.86 -7.60 -12.01
C SER A 419 0.73 -8.52 -10.79
N LEU A 420 1.58 -8.31 -9.79
CA LEU A 420 1.54 -9.04 -8.53
C LEU A 420 1.13 -8.08 -7.39
N PRO A 421 0.30 -8.54 -6.44
CA PRO A 421 0.12 -7.84 -5.17
C PRO A 421 1.47 -7.55 -4.52
N GLY A 422 1.61 -6.37 -3.93
CA GLY A 422 2.87 -5.92 -3.35
C GLY A 422 3.40 -6.87 -2.27
N ALA A 423 2.51 -7.33 -1.37
CA ALA A 423 2.88 -8.25 -0.30
C ALA A 423 3.35 -9.61 -0.84
N LEU A 424 2.64 -10.16 -1.83
CA LEU A 424 3.02 -11.42 -2.49
C LEU A 424 4.40 -11.30 -3.16
N TYR A 425 4.65 -10.20 -3.87
CA TYR A 425 5.96 -9.96 -4.47
C TYR A 425 7.07 -9.92 -3.40
N ALA A 426 6.83 -9.24 -2.28
CA ALA A 426 7.80 -9.14 -1.19
C ALA A 426 8.09 -10.52 -0.56
N GLU A 427 7.06 -11.33 -0.33
CA GLU A 427 7.18 -12.71 0.15
C GLU A 427 7.98 -13.59 -0.83
N MET A 428 7.69 -13.51 -2.13
CA MET A 428 8.41 -14.27 -3.16
C MET A 428 9.90 -13.90 -3.22
N VAL A 429 10.23 -12.62 -3.08
CA VAL A 429 11.63 -12.14 -2.99
C VAL A 429 12.33 -12.69 -1.76
N GLN A 430 11.67 -12.70 -0.60
CA GLN A 430 12.22 -13.26 0.64
C GLN A 430 12.42 -14.78 0.52
N GLN A 431 11.44 -15.52 0.01
CA GLN A 431 11.52 -16.97 -0.22
C GLN A 431 12.60 -17.33 -1.24
N ALA A 432 12.81 -16.50 -2.26
CA ALA A 432 13.86 -16.66 -3.27
C ALA A 432 15.28 -16.43 -2.72
N GLY A 433 15.43 -16.05 -1.45
CA GLY A 433 16.70 -15.78 -0.78
C GLY A 433 17.38 -14.48 -1.25
N ILE A 434 16.62 -13.55 -1.83
CA ILE A 434 17.16 -12.28 -2.30
C ILE A 434 17.32 -11.35 -1.09
N GLY A 435 18.57 -10.98 -0.78
CA GLY A 435 18.90 -10.27 0.45
C GLY A 435 18.52 -8.79 0.45
N VAL A 436 17.42 -8.46 1.14
CA VAL A 436 16.91 -7.10 1.37
C VAL A 436 17.22 -6.64 2.80
N ASP A 437 17.75 -5.42 2.97
CA ASP A 437 18.04 -4.83 4.29
C ASP A 437 16.81 -4.14 4.91
N ALA A 438 15.88 -3.66 4.09
CA ALA A 438 14.61 -3.05 4.49
C ALA A 438 13.59 -3.09 3.34
N TRP A 439 12.29 -3.10 3.66
CA TRP A 439 11.22 -2.91 2.68
C TRP A 439 10.86 -1.43 2.60
N ALA A 440 10.94 -0.84 1.42
CA ALA A 440 10.33 0.46 1.17
C ALA A 440 8.86 0.24 0.77
N VAL A 441 7.94 0.94 1.41
CA VAL A 441 6.50 0.83 1.19
C VAL A 441 6.02 2.19 0.73
N ARG A 442 5.57 2.29 -0.53
CA ARG A 442 5.03 3.54 -1.06
C ARG A 442 3.55 3.67 -0.71
N LEU A 443 3.21 4.67 0.10
CA LEU A 443 1.83 5.00 0.45
C LEU A 443 1.38 6.24 -0.31
N GLU A 444 0.26 6.14 -1.01
CA GLU A 444 -0.40 7.31 -1.60
C GLU A 444 -1.23 7.99 -0.51
N LEU A 445 -0.76 9.15 -0.04
CA LEU A 445 -1.44 9.98 0.96
C LEU A 445 -1.98 11.23 0.24
N ASP A 446 -3.03 11.02 -0.55
CA ASP A 446 -3.65 12.05 -1.39
C ASP A 446 -4.79 12.81 -0.71
N ARG A 447 -5.02 14.03 -1.23
CA ARG A 447 -6.23 14.81 -0.96
C ARG A 447 -7.46 14.12 -1.58
N PRO A 448 -8.61 14.04 -0.89
CA PRO A 448 -9.84 13.45 -1.44
C PRO A 448 -10.38 14.29 -2.62
N ARG A 449 -10.77 13.63 -3.71
CA ARG A 449 -11.64 14.21 -4.76
C ARG A 449 -12.70 13.18 -5.18
N PRO A 450 -13.86 13.61 -5.71
CA PRO A 450 -14.81 12.70 -6.33
C PRO A 450 -14.11 11.81 -7.37
N GLY A 451 -14.29 10.49 -7.26
CA GLY A 451 -13.59 9.50 -8.10
C GLY A 451 -12.22 9.05 -7.59
N MET A 452 -11.79 9.46 -6.39
CA MET A 452 -10.55 8.97 -5.76
C MET A 452 -10.82 7.86 -4.74
N MET A 453 -9.88 6.92 -4.69
CA MET A 453 -9.89 5.79 -3.78
C MET A 453 -9.28 6.21 -2.43
N ARG A 454 -10.11 6.54 -1.42
CA ARG A 454 -9.60 6.80 -0.07
C ARG A 454 -9.42 5.51 0.70
N ARG A 455 -8.23 5.36 1.32
CA ARG A 455 -7.94 4.39 2.36
C ARG A 455 -8.07 5.10 3.72
N ASP A 456 -8.67 4.44 4.70
CA ASP A 456 -8.74 4.99 6.05
C ASP A 456 -7.46 4.66 6.85
N LEU A 457 -7.32 5.29 8.02
CA LEU A 457 -6.14 5.09 8.88
C LEU A 457 -5.98 3.62 9.32
N MET A 458 -7.08 2.88 9.43
CA MET A 458 -7.06 1.45 9.76
C MET A 458 -6.46 0.62 8.62
N ALA A 459 -6.82 0.91 7.37
CA ALA A 459 -6.22 0.27 6.19
C ALA A 459 -4.73 0.62 6.07
N LEU A 460 -4.33 1.87 6.34
CA LEU A 460 -2.91 2.27 6.39
C LEU A 460 -2.14 1.44 7.43
N SER A 461 -2.66 1.39 8.66
CA SER A 461 -2.06 0.64 9.77
C SER A 461 -1.93 -0.84 9.43
N SER A 462 -2.99 -1.44 8.90
CA SER A 462 -3.04 -2.86 8.54
C SER A 462 -2.10 -3.23 7.38
N ALA A 463 -1.92 -2.32 6.42
CA ALA A 463 -0.94 -2.52 5.34
C ALA A 463 0.48 -2.59 5.91
N LEU A 464 0.85 -1.66 6.80
CA LEU A 464 2.18 -1.66 7.43
C LEU A 464 2.42 -2.91 8.30
N ASP A 465 1.41 -3.36 9.05
CA ASP A 465 1.48 -4.58 9.88
C ASP A 465 1.81 -5.80 9.00
N ARG A 466 1.26 -5.88 7.78
CA ARG A 466 1.54 -6.97 6.84
C ARG A 466 3.00 -7.01 6.40
N TYR A 467 3.58 -5.86 6.06
CA TYR A 467 5.01 -5.81 5.69
C TYR A 467 5.92 -6.04 6.90
N ALA A 468 5.44 -5.77 8.12
CA ALA A 468 6.19 -6.04 9.34
C ALA A 468 6.38 -7.56 9.58
N LEU A 469 5.47 -8.41 9.09
CA LEU A 469 5.60 -9.88 9.13
C LEU A 469 6.82 -10.41 8.38
N LEU A 470 7.40 -9.63 7.47
CA LEU A 470 8.61 -10.00 6.71
C LEU A 470 9.89 -9.91 7.56
N ASP A 471 9.79 -9.52 8.84
CA ASP A 471 10.89 -9.42 9.80
C ASP A 471 12.08 -8.59 9.24
N ARG A 472 11.74 -7.47 8.59
CA ARG A 472 12.69 -6.48 8.08
C ARG A 472 12.21 -5.06 8.42
N PRO A 473 13.14 -4.11 8.62
CA PRO A 473 12.78 -2.70 8.79
C PRO A 473 11.95 -2.19 7.60
N ILE A 474 11.06 -1.24 7.87
CA ILE A 474 10.19 -0.62 6.87
C ILE A 474 10.61 0.84 6.68
N ALA A 475 10.91 1.24 5.46
CA ALA A 475 10.92 2.65 5.06
C ALA A 475 9.57 2.98 4.42
N VAL A 476 8.97 4.09 4.79
CA VAL A 476 7.75 4.57 4.13
C VAL A 476 8.09 5.75 3.24
N THR A 477 7.71 5.65 1.97
CA THR A 477 7.67 6.77 1.03
C THR A 477 6.21 7.19 0.90
N ALA A 478 5.81 8.26 1.58
CA ALA A 478 4.49 8.84 1.41
C ALA A 478 4.50 9.77 0.19
N VAL A 479 3.63 9.50 -0.77
CA VAL A 479 3.50 10.33 -1.97
C VAL A 479 2.17 11.06 -2.01
N SER A 480 2.22 12.29 -2.49
CA SER A 480 1.03 13.02 -2.93
C SER A 480 1.08 13.25 -4.43
N ARG A 481 -0.08 13.21 -5.10
CA ARG A 481 -0.21 13.61 -6.49
C ARG A 481 0.19 15.05 -6.69
N ALA A 482 0.75 15.30 -7.86
CA ALA A 482 1.16 16.62 -8.27
C ALA A 482 -0.07 17.55 -8.35
N GLN A 483 -0.02 18.70 -7.69
CA GLN A 483 -1.13 19.66 -7.72
C GLN A 483 -1.13 20.41 -9.05
N GLU A 484 -2.27 20.38 -9.76
CA GLU A 484 -2.49 21.25 -10.92
C GLU A 484 -2.60 22.72 -10.48
N PRO A 485 -2.19 23.67 -11.33
CA PRO A 485 -2.36 25.10 -11.06
C PRO A 485 -3.83 25.45 -10.80
N GLY A 486 -4.11 26.16 -9.71
CA GLY A 486 -5.49 26.51 -9.32
C GLY A 486 -6.24 25.41 -8.58
N ALA A 487 -5.58 24.30 -8.21
CA ALA A 487 -6.15 23.35 -7.27
C ALA A 487 -6.49 24.06 -5.94
N ALA A 488 -7.64 23.72 -5.36
CA ALA A 488 -8.03 24.27 -4.06
C ALA A 488 -6.95 23.98 -2.99
N GLU A 489 -6.89 24.81 -1.96
CA GLU A 489 -5.99 24.55 -0.82
C GLU A 489 -6.48 23.37 0.02
N MET A 490 -5.56 22.73 0.75
CA MET A 490 -5.86 21.68 1.73
C MET A 490 -6.76 22.25 2.83
N ASN A 491 -7.91 21.61 3.08
CA ASN A 491 -8.80 22.04 4.16
C ASN A 491 -8.28 21.54 5.53
N GLU A 492 -8.94 21.96 6.60
CA GLU A 492 -8.55 21.61 7.96
C GLU A 492 -8.68 20.10 8.24
N ASP A 493 -9.74 19.45 7.74
CA ASP A 493 -9.96 18.01 7.92
C ASP A 493 -8.89 17.17 7.23
N ASP A 494 -8.49 17.54 6.01
CA ASP A 494 -7.41 16.92 5.25
C ASP A 494 -6.09 17.07 6.00
N ALA A 495 -5.83 18.25 6.59
CA ALA A 495 -4.64 18.51 7.40
C ALA A 495 -4.60 17.64 8.68
N ILE A 496 -5.75 17.53 9.37
CA ILE A 496 -5.89 16.68 10.57
C ILE A 496 -5.66 15.22 10.20
N TRP A 497 -6.28 14.74 9.12
CA TRP A 497 -6.12 13.36 8.68
C TRP A 497 -4.68 13.06 8.29
N LEU A 498 -4.03 13.95 7.53
CA LEU A 498 -2.65 13.80 7.10
C LEU A 498 -1.69 13.72 8.29
N ARG A 499 -1.86 14.60 9.28
CA ARG A 499 -1.07 14.56 10.52
C ARG A 499 -1.25 13.22 11.24
N LYS A 500 -2.49 12.75 11.41
CA LYS A 500 -2.77 11.44 12.05
C LYS A 500 -2.15 10.28 11.26
N ALA A 501 -2.18 10.32 9.93
CA ALA A 501 -1.54 9.32 9.09
C ALA A 501 -0.02 9.31 9.25
N MET A 502 0.62 10.48 9.31
CA MET A 502 2.05 10.63 9.56
C MET A 502 2.45 10.09 10.94
N GLU A 503 1.73 10.47 11.99
CA GLU A 503 1.93 10.00 13.38
C GLU A 503 1.76 8.49 13.50
N LEU A 504 0.70 7.95 12.88
CA LEU A 504 0.47 6.51 12.78
C LEU A 504 1.68 5.80 12.18
N VAL A 505 2.18 6.27 11.04
CA VAL A 505 3.32 5.64 10.36
C VAL A 505 4.55 5.61 11.26
N VAL A 506 4.92 6.73 11.88
CA VAL A 506 6.13 6.79 12.72
C VAL A 506 5.96 6.09 14.08
N SER A 507 4.73 5.87 14.54
CA SER A 507 4.48 5.10 15.77
C SER A 507 4.78 3.60 15.63
N LYS A 508 4.82 3.08 14.40
CA LYS A 508 5.07 1.66 14.14
C LYS A 508 6.50 1.25 14.54
N PRO A 509 6.69 0.20 15.36
CA PRO A 509 8.00 -0.25 15.81
C PRO A 509 8.98 -0.62 14.69
N SER A 510 8.46 -1.22 13.61
CA SER A 510 9.26 -1.66 12.46
C SER A 510 9.61 -0.55 11.48
N VAL A 511 9.02 0.65 11.61
CA VAL A 511 9.28 1.76 10.69
C VAL A 511 10.58 2.46 11.08
N MET A 512 11.53 2.47 10.14
CA MET A 512 12.85 3.10 10.29
C MET A 512 12.85 4.55 9.79
N SER A 513 12.04 4.86 8.78
CA SER A 513 11.99 6.21 8.21
C SER A 513 10.69 6.50 7.49
N PHE A 514 10.31 7.78 7.52
CA PHE A 514 9.22 8.35 6.75
C PHE A 514 9.78 9.43 5.80
N VAL A 515 9.48 9.32 4.51
CA VAL A 515 9.84 10.31 3.49
C VAL A 515 8.57 10.82 2.83
N TRP A 516 8.32 12.13 2.90
CA TRP A 516 7.27 12.76 2.10
C TRP A 516 7.82 13.13 0.72
N GLN A 517 7.19 12.69 -0.35
CA GLN A 517 7.61 12.97 -1.72
C GLN A 517 6.41 13.43 -2.55
N GLU A 518 6.44 14.67 -3.04
CA GLU A 518 5.44 15.12 -4.00
C GLU A 518 5.74 14.53 -5.38
N GLN A 519 4.72 14.00 -6.06
CA GLN A 519 4.85 13.67 -7.47
C GLN A 519 5.07 14.96 -8.28
N GLU A 520 5.97 14.89 -9.25
CA GLU A 520 6.15 15.98 -10.22
C GLU A 520 5.08 15.86 -11.31
N LEU A 521 4.55 17.01 -11.78
CA LEU A 521 3.71 17.02 -12.97
C LEU A 521 4.55 16.63 -14.20
N PRO A 522 3.92 16.11 -15.26
CA PRO A 522 4.59 15.76 -16.49
C PRO A 522 5.39 16.94 -17.09
N PRO A 523 6.47 16.67 -17.85
CA PRO A 523 7.19 17.70 -18.59
C PRO A 523 6.23 18.54 -19.46
N GLY A 524 6.30 19.87 -19.33
CA GLY A 524 5.50 20.83 -20.14
C GLY A 524 4.23 21.39 -19.47
N ALA A 525 3.91 21.02 -18.24
CA ALA A 525 2.82 21.65 -17.47
C ALA A 525 3.11 23.14 -17.18
N LYS A 526 2.14 24.04 -17.42
CA LYS A 526 2.25 25.48 -17.15
C LYS A 526 1.84 25.79 -15.71
N GLY A 527 2.67 26.42 -14.87
CA GLY A 527 2.35 26.83 -13.48
C GLY A 527 3.57 26.85 -12.55
N PRO A 528 3.44 27.22 -11.25
CA PRO A 528 4.56 27.17 -10.30
C PRO A 528 5.16 25.75 -10.28
N MET A 529 6.50 25.67 -10.24
CA MET A 529 7.24 24.45 -10.53
C MET A 529 6.73 23.24 -9.71
N PRO A 530 6.19 22.21 -10.38
CA PRO A 530 5.65 20.99 -9.75
C PRO A 530 6.71 20.23 -8.94
N GLY A 531 6.33 19.60 -7.84
CA GLY A 531 7.27 18.89 -6.93
C GLY A 531 8.16 19.81 -6.08
N SER A 532 7.94 21.12 -6.12
CA SER A 532 8.59 22.05 -5.21
C SER A 532 8.06 21.88 -3.79
N LEU A 533 8.95 21.62 -2.83
CA LEU A 533 8.60 21.53 -1.40
C LEU A 533 8.16 22.88 -0.82
N ILE A 534 8.45 23.96 -1.55
CA ILE A 534 8.08 25.34 -1.22
C ILE A 534 7.05 25.88 -2.21
N ASP A 535 6.21 26.79 -1.74
CA ASP A 535 5.26 27.53 -2.56
C ASP A 535 5.94 28.68 -3.34
N ALA A 536 5.14 29.43 -4.10
CA ALA A 536 5.62 30.56 -4.89
C ALA A 536 6.21 31.72 -4.03
N THR A 537 5.93 31.74 -2.72
CA THR A 537 6.47 32.72 -1.76
C THR A 537 7.75 32.23 -1.09
N GLY A 538 8.19 31.00 -1.39
CA GLY A 538 9.37 30.37 -0.80
C GLY A 538 9.11 29.72 0.56
N GLN A 539 7.85 29.62 0.99
CA GLN A 539 7.46 29.00 2.25
C GLN A 539 7.17 27.50 2.07
N PRO A 540 7.41 26.65 3.09
CA PRO A 540 7.09 25.24 3.00
C PRO A 540 5.59 25.01 2.77
N LYS A 541 5.25 24.11 1.84
CA LYS A 541 3.86 23.72 1.60
C LYS A 541 3.22 23.10 2.84
N PRO A 542 1.88 23.09 2.96
CA PRO A 542 1.19 22.57 4.15
C PRO A 542 1.61 21.16 4.59
N ALA A 543 1.68 20.19 3.67
CA ALA A 543 2.13 18.83 3.98
C ALA A 543 3.58 18.79 4.50
N ILE A 544 4.46 19.65 3.96
CA ILE A 544 5.85 19.76 4.39
C ILE A 544 5.95 20.35 5.80
N ARG A 545 5.11 21.35 6.13
CA ARG A 545 5.03 21.89 7.50
C ARG A 545 4.66 20.80 8.50
N HIS A 546 3.72 19.91 8.17
CA HIS A 546 3.36 18.77 9.02
C HIS A 546 4.52 17.77 9.18
N ALA A 547 5.24 17.44 8.10
CA ALA A 547 6.41 16.56 8.19
C ALA A 547 7.53 17.17 9.07
N ILE A 548 7.79 18.48 8.96
CA ILE A 548 8.76 19.20 9.80
C ILE A 548 8.33 19.20 11.27
N ALA A 549 7.04 19.46 11.54
CA ALA A 549 6.49 19.42 12.89
C ALA A 549 6.60 18.02 13.52
N LEU A 550 6.27 16.98 12.74
CA LEU A 550 6.44 15.58 13.15
C LEU A 550 7.89 15.27 13.52
N ARG A 551 8.84 15.68 12.68
CA ARG A 551 10.28 15.49 12.94
C ARG A 551 10.70 16.14 14.25
N LYS A 552 10.25 17.38 14.51
CA LYS A 552 10.56 18.08 15.77
C LYS A 552 10.02 17.33 16.99
N SER A 553 8.76 16.87 16.95
CA SER A 553 8.14 16.08 18.02
C SER A 553 8.88 14.76 18.28
N VAL A 554 9.23 14.01 17.23
CA VAL A 554 10.01 12.77 17.36
C VAL A 554 11.38 13.04 17.98
N GLN A 555 12.03 14.15 17.63
CA GLN A 555 13.35 14.48 18.17
C GLN A 555 13.27 14.94 19.63
N SER A 556 12.32 15.81 20.00
CA SER A 556 12.21 16.32 21.37
C SER A 556 11.59 15.31 22.35
N GLY A 557 10.75 14.39 21.87
CA GLY A 557 9.96 13.51 22.73
C GLY A 557 8.67 14.14 23.22
N ASP A 558 8.37 15.37 22.81
CA ASP A 558 7.12 16.05 23.14
C ASP A 558 6.02 15.62 22.16
N ALA A 559 4.78 15.56 22.63
CA ALA A 559 3.63 15.40 21.74
C ALA A 559 3.61 16.54 20.71
N VAL A 560 3.26 16.24 19.45
CA VAL A 560 3.04 17.26 18.41
C VAL A 560 2.01 18.25 18.96
N ALA A 561 2.41 19.50 19.19
CA ALA A 561 1.51 20.53 19.70
C ALA A 561 0.25 20.54 18.83
N THR A 562 -0.92 20.32 19.45
CA THR A 562 -2.25 20.28 18.80
C THR A 562 -2.71 21.67 18.37
N GLY A 563 -1.78 22.52 17.91
CA GLY A 563 -2.04 23.88 17.50
C GLY A 563 -2.97 23.89 16.29
N THR A 564 -4.20 24.33 16.52
CA THR A 564 -5.02 24.94 15.48
C THR A 564 -4.20 26.06 14.83
N SER A 565 -4.43 26.30 13.54
CA SER A 565 -3.62 27.12 12.63
C SER A 565 -3.48 28.62 12.96
N ALA A 566 -3.72 29.03 14.21
CA ALA A 566 -3.60 30.42 14.66
C ALA A 566 -2.25 30.76 15.30
N GLU A 567 -1.49 29.81 15.86
CA GLU A 567 -0.24 30.13 16.61
C GLU A 567 1.06 30.04 15.78
N ALA A 568 1.03 29.43 14.59
CA ALA A 568 2.22 29.31 13.74
C ALA A 568 2.59 30.58 12.94
N ALA A 569 1.88 31.70 13.16
CA ALA A 569 2.13 32.97 12.46
C ALA A 569 3.07 33.93 13.23
N ASN A 570 3.58 33.56 14.41
CA ASN A 570 4.39 34.46 15.24
C ASN A 570 5.57 33.80 15.98
N ALA A 571 6.16 32.73 15.43
CA ALA A 571 7.41 32.14 15.94
C ALA A 571 8.43 31.91 14.82
#